data_AF-A0A7Y8I1M4-F1
#
_entry.id   AF-A0A7Y8I1M4-F1
#
_cell.length_a   1.000
_cell.length_b   1.000
_cell.length_c   1.000
_cell.angle_alpha   90.00
_cell.angle_beta   90.00
_cell.angle_gamma   90.00
#
_symmetry.space_group_name_H-M   'P 1'
#
loop_
_entity.id
_entity.type
_entity.pdbx_description
1 polymer ?
#
loop_
_entity_poly.entity_id
_entity_poly.type
_entity_poly.pdbx_seq_one_letter_code
_entity_poly.pdbx_strand_id
1 'polypeptide(L)'
;MHETCDSYVVVEYNGDIYPCDFFVEKEWKLGNITMDSWGEISRRVKRYNFASKKTLAHPECQVCEYQSICHGGCPKSRHGRYKQFEDLDWFCGAYKMIFAKAVPPLRREVEKLTGQSRELVPHSISPY
;
A
#
# COMPACT_ATOMS: atom_id res chain seq x y z
N MET A 1 -7.08 -1.90 -1.87
CA MET A 1 -5.96 -1.74 -0.90
C MET A 1 -5.70 -0.25 -0.74
N HIS A 2 -4.90 0.20 0.24
CA HIS A 2 -4.52 1.62 0.30
C HIS A 2 -3.53 1.98 -0.83
N GLU A 3 -3.62 3.23 -1.30
CA GLU A 3 -2.71 3.82 -2.29
C GLU A 3 -1.34 4.18 -1.68
N THR A 4 -1.32 4.53 -0.39
CA THR A 4 -0.14 4.91 0.39
C THR A 4 -0.03 4.06 1.67
N CYS A 5 1.18 3.97 2.23
CA CYS A 5 1.45 3.27 3.49
C CYS A 5 1.66 4.25 4.66
N ASP A 6 0.60 4.93 5.06
CA ASP A 6 0.61 5.94 6.14
C ASP A 6 -0.61 5.88 7.07
N SER A 7 -1.47 4.85 6.93
CA SER A 7 -2.71 4.74 7.70
C SER A 7 -2.53 4.41 9.19
N TYR A 8 -1.36 3.89 9.58
CA TYR A 8 -1.05 3.54 10.97
C TYR A 8 0.45 3.71 11.30
N VAL A 9 0.80 3.50 12.57
CA VAL A 9 2.17 3.36 13.06
C VAL A 9 2.24 2.22 14.07
N VAL A 10 3.44 1.69 14.28
CA VAL A 10 3.75 0.71 15.32
C VAL A 10 4.46 1.43 16.46
N VAL A 11 4.09 1.09 17.69
CA VAL A 11 4.76 1.56 18.91
C VAL A 11 5.36 0.33 19.60
N GLU A 12 6.68 0.30 19.72
CA GLU A 12 7.41 -0.77 20.39
C GLU A 12 7.36 -0.61 21.91
N TYR A 13 7.73 -1.68 22.63
CA TYR A 13 7.67 -1.71 24.11
C TYR A 13 8.48 -0.60 24.79
N ASN A 14 9.53 -0.08 24.14
CA ASN A 14 10.38 1.01 24.63
C ASN A 14 9.84 2.41 24.25
N GLY A 15 8.65 2.47 23.66
CA GLY A 15 8.01 3.69 23.17
C GLY A 15 8.44 4.12 21.77
N ASP A 16 9.38 3.44 21.12
CA ASP A 16 9.83 3.82 19.78
C ASP A 16 8.74 3.59 18.74
N ILE A 17 8.63 4.52 17.80
CA ILE A 17 7.57 4.54 16.80
C ILE A 17 8.15 4.25 15.43
N TYR A 18 7.48 3.38 14.68
CA TYR A 18 7.84 2.93 13.33
C TYR A 18 6.63 3.01 12.39
N PRO A 19 6.83 3.10 11.07
CA PRO A 19 5.72 3.25 10.14
C PRO A 19 4.94 1.95 9.88
N CYS A 20 5.53 0.78 10.15
CA CYS A 20 4.95 -0.53 9.84
C CYS A 20 5.67 -1.60 10.67
N ASP A 21 4.93 -2.65 11.04
CA ASP A 21 5.40 -3.82 11.79
C ASP A 21 6.48 -4.62 11.03
N PHE A 22 6.42 -4.60 9.70
CA PHE A 22 7.44 -5.23 8.86
C PHE A 22 8.75 -4.42 8.73
N PHE A 23 8.79 -3.18 9.22
CA PHE A 23 9.91 -2.25 9.03
C PHE A 23 10.34 -1.59 10.35
N VAL A 24 10.42 -2.40 11.42
CA VAL A 24 10.96 -2.00 12.74
C VAL A 24 12.49 -2.00 12.70
N GLU A 25 13.05 -1.07 11.93
CA GLU A 25 14.49 -0.92 11.71
C GLU A 25 14.94 0.50 12.06
N LYS A 26 16.19 0.67 12.52
CA LYS A 26 16.72 1.99 12.94
C LYS A 26 16.54 3.08 11.88
N GLU A 27 16.71 2.72 10.61
CA GLU A 27 16.51 3.61 9.45
C GLU A 27 15.10 4.23 9.44
N TRP A 28 14.09 3.45 9.81
CA TRP A 28 12.67 3.80 9.75
C TRP A 28 12.09 4.35 11.05
N LYS A 29 12.88 4.44 12.13
CA LYS A 29 12.41 5.03 13.40
C LYS A 29 11.88 6.45 13.16
N LEU A 30 10.60 6.64 13.49
CA LEU A 30 9.85 7.88 13.35
C LEU A 30 9.92 8.74 14.59
N GLY A 31 10.19 8.20 15.78
CA GLY A 31 10.21 8.95 17.04
C GLY A 31 10.07 8.05 18.27
N ASN A 32 9.73 8.65 19.41
CA ASN A 32 9.33 7.93 20.62
C ASN A 32 8.10 8.59 21.28
N ILE A 33 7.09 7.81 21.64
CA ILE A 33 5.79 8.29 22.13
C ILE A 33 5.89 9.05 23.47
N THR A 34 6.94 8.82 24.26
CA THR A 34 7.13 9.52 25.54
C THR A 34 7.92 10.82 25.38
N MET A 35 8.50 11.06 24.20
CA MET A 35 9.40 12.19 23.94
C MET A 35 8.85 13.16 22.88
N ASP A 36 8.12 12.63 21.91
CA ASP A 36 7.63 13.37 20.74
C ASP A 36 6.10 13.45 20.76
N SER A 37 5.52 14.57 20.31
CA SER A 37 4.07 14.65 20.09
C SER A 37 3.67 13.95 18.79
N TRP A 38 2.44 13.42 18.74
CA TRP A 38 1.90 12.87 17.49
C TRP A 38 1.84 13.90 16.36
N GLY A 39 1.57 15.17 16.68
CA GLY A 39 1.59 16.27 15.71
C GLY A 39 2.95 16.36 14.99
N GLU A 40 4.05 16.20 15.71
CA GLU A 40 5.39 16.20 15.13
C GLU A 40 5.65 14.92 14.33
N ILE A 41 5.41 13.75 14.93
CA ILE A 41 5.64 12.44 14.29
C ILE A 41 4.89 12.32 12.97
N SER A 42 3.61 12.70 12.96
CA SER A 42 2.73 12.58 11.81
C SER A 42 3.17 13.43 10.61
N ARG A 43 3.92 14.51 10.85
CA ARG A 43 4.45 15.43 9.82
C ARG A 43 5.91 15.20 9.46
N ARG A 44 6.59 14.20 10.06
CA ARG A 44 8.01 13.93 9.75
C ARG A 44 8.16 13.49 8.29
N VAL A 45 9.10 14.11 7.58
CA VAL A 45 9.47 13.76 6.18
C VAL A 45 9.75 12.26 6.02
N LYS A 46 10.38 11.64 7.02
CA LYS A 46 10.65 10.19 7.01
C LYS A 46 9.37 9.34 6.88
N ARG A 47 8.26 9.75 7.51
CA ARG A 47 6.97 9.05 7.40
C ARG A 47 6.44 9.12 5.97
N TYR A 48 6.49 10.31 5.36
CA TYR A 48 6.09 10.49 3.95
C TYR A 48 6.99 9.69 2.99
N ASN A 49 8.31 9.70 3.20
CA ASN A 49 9.27 8.94 2.38
C ASN A 49 9.06 7.42 2.46
N PHE A 50 8.61 6.91 3.60
CA PHE A 50 8.22 5.52 3.73
C PHE A 50 6.90 5.25 3.00
N ALA A 51 5.89 6.10 3.22
CA ALA A 51 4.58 5.96 2.63
C ALA A 51 4.62 5.95 1.09
N SER A 52 5.48 6.78 0.49
CA SER A 52 5.68 6.85 -0.96
C SER A 52 6.33 5.60 -1.55
N LYS A 53 6.94 4.72 -0.74
CA LYS A 53 7.39 3.41 -1.26
C LYS A 53 6.24 2.59 -1.82
N LYS A 54 4.99 2.83 -1.40
CA LYS A 54 3.80 2.21 -1.98
C LYS A 54 3.51 2.65 -3.41
N THR A 55 3.83 3.90 -3.76
CA THR A 55 3.48 4.49 -5.07
C THR A 55 4.45 4.11 -6.18
N LEU A 56 5.64 3.62 -5.82
CA LEU A 56 6.63 3.09 -6.76
C LEU A 56 6.00 1.96 -7.60
N ALA A 57 5.96 2.15 -8.91
CA ALA A 57 5.23 1.28 -9.81
C ALA A 57 6.17 0.44 -10.68
N HIS A 58 5.90 -0.86 -10.74
CA HIS A 58 6.48 -1.75 -11.72
C HIS A 58 5.84 -1.53 -13.11
N PRO A 59 6.56 -1.66 -14.24
CA PRO A 59 5.98 -1.50 -15.57
C PRO A 59 4.74 -2.35 -15.84
N GLU A 60 4.69 -3.60 -15.33
CA GLU A 60 3.50 -4.44 -15.46
C GLU A 60 2.26 -3.89 -14.73
N CYS A 61 2.45 -3.11 -13.65
CA CYS A 61 1.33 -2.50 -12.93
C CYS A 61 0.71 -1.34 -13.71
N GLN A 62 1.49 -0.63 -14.54
CA GLN A 62 1.03 0.53 -15.32
C GLN A 62 -0.08 0.17 -16.32
N VAL A 63 -0.07 -1.06 -16.81
CA VAL A 63 -1.01 -1.58 -17.82
C VAL A 63 -1.97 -2.63 -17.24
N CYS A 64 -1.95 -2.86 -15.93
CA CYS A 64 -2.75 -3.90 -15.29
C CYS A 64 -4.17 -3.41 -14.97
N GLU A 65 -5.17 -4.13 -15.47
CA GLU A 65 -6.61 -3.86 -15.21
C GLU A 65 -6.99 -3.89 -13.71
N TYR A 66 -6.22 -4.59 -12.87
CA TYR A 66 -6.49 -4.73 -11.43
C TYR A 66 -5.70 -3.73 -10.56
N GLN A 67 -4.94 -2.83 -11.17
CA GLN A 67 -4.09 -1.89 -10.44
C GLN A 67 -4.91 -1.00 -9.49
N SER A 68 -6.13 -0.61 -9.87
CA SER A 68 -7.03 0.20 -9.01
C SER A 68 -7.63 -0.57 -7.83
N ILE A 69 -7.41 -1.89 -7.75
CA ILE A 69 -7.82 -2.71 -6.60
C ILE A 69 -6.62 -2.97 -5.69
N CYS A 70 -5.49 -3.42 -6.25
CA CYS A 70 -4.32 -3.84 -5.48
C CYS A 70 -3.31 -2.72 -5.20
N HIS A 71 -3.31 -1.67 -6.02
CA HIS A 71 -2.35 -0.56 -6.01
C HIS A 71 -0.88 -1.02 -5.99
N GLY A 72 -0.56 -2.13 -6.67
CA GLY A 72 0.80 -2.69 -6.67
C GLY A 72 1.18 -3.56 -5.46
N GLY A 73 0.23 -3.88 -4.57
CA GLY A 73 0.46 -4.82 -3.46
C GLY A 73 1.30 -4.25 -2.30
N CYS A 74 1.65 -5.07 -1.31
CA CYS A 74 2.32 -4.61 -0.09
C CYS A 74 3.81 -4.33 -0.35
N PRO A 75 4.39 -3.18 0.08
CA PRO A 75 5.82 -2.91 -0.04
C PRO A 75 6.69 -4.01 0.58
N LYS A 76 6.23 -4.66 1.65
CA LYS A 76 6.93 -5.81 2.26
C LYS A 76 7.08 -6.99 1.29
N SER A 77 6.04 -7.31 0.54
CA SER A 77 6.03 -8.43 -0.41
C SER A 77 6.93 -8.16 -1.63
N ARG A 78 7.11 -6.89 -1.99
CA ARG A 78 8.03 -6.44 -3.05
C ARG A 78 9.49 -6.43 -2.55
N HIS A 79 9.71 -5.79 -1.40
CA HIS A 79 11.02 -5.63 -0.80
C HIS A 79 11.64 -6.97 -0.34
N GLY A 80 10.85 -7.98 0.02
CA GLY A 80 11.34 -9.17 0.72
C GLY A 80 12.50 -9.92 0.04
N ARG A 81 12.37 -10.30 -1.23
CA ARG A 81 13.34 -11.21 -1.89
C ARG A 81 14.58 -10.48 -2.40
N TYR A 82 14.39 -9.30 -3.00
CA TYR A 82 15.44 -8.58 -3.71
C TYR A 82 15.78 -7.23 -3.10
N LYS A 83 15.15 -6.86 -1.98
CA LYS A 83 15.31 -5.57 -1.31
C LYS A 83 14.96 -4.36 -2.19
N GLN A 84 14.05 -4.55 -3.15
CA GLN A 84 13.58 -3.50 -4.06
C GLN A 84 12.10 -3.22 -3.82
N PHE A 85 11.72 -1.95 -3.74
CA PHE A 85 10.32 -1.56 -3.52
C PHE A 85 9.54 -1.46 -4.82
N GLU A 86 10.23 -1.36 -5.95
CA GLU A 86 9.74 -1.15 -7.29
C GLU A 86 9.31 -2.46 -7.99
N ASP A 87 9.69 -3.61 -7.43
CA ASP A 87 9.41 -4.93 -7.99
C ASP A 87 7.92 -5.30 -7.89
N LEU A 88 7.52 -6.42 -8.50
CA LEU A 88 6.18 -6.97 -8.33
C LEU A 88 5.95 -7.53 -6.93
N ASP A 89 4.73 -7.39 -6.44
CA ASP A 89 4.30 -8.12 -5.25
C ASP A 89 4.42 -9.62 -5.52
N TRP A 90 5.05 -10.37 -4.61
CA TRP A 90 5.18 -11.82 -4.69
C TRP A 90 3.86 -12.53 -5.03
N PHE A 91 2.73 -12.01 -4.55
CA PHE A 91 1.39 -12.56 -4.77
C PHE A 91 0.67 -11.97 -5.98
N CYS A 92 1.34 -11.19 -6.84
CA CYS A 92 0.73 -10.56 -8.02
C CYS A 92 -0.05 -11.57 -8.89
N GLY A 93 0.54 -12.73 -9.17
CA GLY A 93 -0.14 -13.80 -9.93
C GLY A 93 -1.41 -14.32 -9.23
N ALA A 94 -1.33 -14.54 -7.92
CA ALA A 94 -2.49 -14.99 -7.13
C ALA A 94 -3.60 -13.93 -7.09
N TYR A 95 -3.25 -12.64 -6.97
CA TYR A 95 -4.21 -11.55 -7.05
C TYR A 95 -4.92 -11.52 -8.41
N LYS A 96 -4.18 -11.63 -9.53
CA LYS A 96 -4.77 -11.70 -10.88
C LYS A 96 -5.77 -12.86 -10.98
N MET A 97 -5.41 -14.04 -10.49
CA MET A 97 -6.30 -15.22 -10.50
C MET A 97 -7.58 -15.01 -9.67
N ILE A 98 -7.45 -14.48 -8.46
CA ILE A 98 -8.59 -14.23 -7.57
C ILE A 98 -9.50 -13.16 -8.15
N PHE A 99 -8.94 -12.04 -8.60
CA PHE A 99 -9.73 -10.92 -9.13
C PHE A 99 -10.45 -11.29 -10.43
N ALA A 100 -9.81 -12.04 -11.33
CA ALA A 100 -10.46 -12.54 -12.55
C ALA A 100 -11.73 -13.35 -12.23
N LYS A 101 -11.73 -14.10 -11.13
CA LYS A 101 -12.87 -14.92 -10.70
C LYS A 101 -13.89 -14.13 -9.86
N ALA A 102 -13.43 -13.22 -9.01
CA ALA A 102 -14.26 -12.54 -8.01
C ALA A 102 -14.88 -11.22 -8.51
N VAL A 103 -14.17 -10.46 -9.35
CA VAL A 103 -14.62 -9.13 -9.79
C VAL A 103 -15.94 -9.18 -10.58
N PRO A 104 -16.11 -10.05 -11.60
CA PRO A 104 -17.35 -10.06 -12.37
C PRO A 104 -18.63 -10.33 -11.55
N PRO A 105 -18.71 -11.35 -10.68
CA PRO A 105 -19.89 -11.55 -9.85
C PRO A 105 -20.07 -10.43 -8.83
N LEU A 106 -19.01 -9.94 -8.18
CA LEU A 106 -19.12 -8.83 -7.22
C LEU A 106 -19.63 -7.55 -7.86
N ARG A 107 -19.18 -7.23 -9.09
CA ARG A 107 -19.68 -6.06 -9.82
C ARG A 107 -21.18 -6.15 -10.07
N ARG A 108 -21.68 -7.32 -10.48
CA ARG A 108 -23.12 -7.54 -10.68
C ARG A 108 -23.92 -7.35 -9.40
N GLU A 109 -23.40 -7.81 -8.26
CA GLU A 109 -24.08 -7.61 -6.96
C GLU A 109 -24.06 -6.14 -6.52
N VAL A 110 -22.94 -5.43 -6.71
CA VAL A 110 -22.85 -3.98 -6.43
C VAL A 110 -23.83 -3.19 -7.30
N GLU A 111 -23.95 -3.52 -8.58
CA GLU A 111 -24.88 -2.87 -9.50
C GLU A 111 -26.34 -3.08 -9.09
N LYS A 112 -26.72 -4.31 -8.71
CA LYS A 112 -28.06 -4.59 -8.18
C LYS A 112 -28.39 -3.78 -6.92
N LEU A 113 -27.42 -3.63 -6.02
CA LEU A 113 -27.62 -2.97 -4.73
C LEU A 113 -27.62 -1.44 -4.84
N THR A 114 -26.83 -0.88 -5.75
CA THR A 114 -26.58 0.56 -5.81
C THR A 114 -27.19 1.24 -7.04
N GLY A 115 -27.61 0.48 -8.05
CA GLY A 115 -28.01 0.99 -9.36
C GLY A 115 -26.85 1.63 -10.16
N GLN A 116 -25.61 1.56 -9.64
CA GLN A 116 -24.44 2.13 -10.29
C GLN A 116 -23.60 1.02 -10.92
N SER A 117 -23.41 1.10 -12.24
CA SER A 117 -22.41 0.29 -12.93
C SER A 117 -21.07 1.03 -12.87
N ARG A 118 -20.05 0.41 -12.26
CA ARG A 118 -18.69 0.95 -12.20
C ARG A 118 -17.72 0.00 -12.89
N GLU A 119 -17.05 0.50 -13.92
CA GLU A 119 -15.91 -0.17 -14.52
C GLU A 119 -14.67 -0.02 -13.64
N LEU A 120 -13.72 -0.95 -13.79
CA LEU A 120 -12.39 -0.74 -13.23
C LEU A 120 -11.69 0.27 -14.10
N VAL A 121 -11.55 1.48 -13.60
CA VAL A 121 -10.70 2.48 -14.24
C VAL A 121 -9.27 2.15 -13.83
N PRO A 122 -8.32 1.97 -14.76
CA PRO A 122 -6.91 1.93 -14.43
C PRO A 122 -6.57 3.23 -13.71
N HIS A 123 -6.01 3.14 -12.50
CA HIS A 123 -5.64 4.37 -11.78
C HIS A 123 -4.47 4.99 -12.55
N SER A 124 -4.65 6.21 -13.07
CA SER A 124 -3.52 7.01 -13.53
C SER A 124 -2.65 7.22 -12.31
N ILE A 125 -1.50 6.54 -12.26
CA ILE A 125 -0.57 6.68 -11.14
C ILE A 125 -0.31 8.16 -10.96
N SER A 126 -0.75 8.65 -9.80
CA SER A 126 -0.56 10.03 -9.37
C SER A 126 0.92 10.38 -9.57
N PRO A 127 1.25 11.46 -10.31
CA PRO A 127 2.64 11.87 -10.52
C PRO A 127 3.27 12.52 -9.27
N TYR A 128 2.59 12.45 -8.12
CA TYR A 128 3.09 12.91 -6.82
C TYR A 128 3.85 11.79 -6.09
#